data_AF-A0A7S2NCR4-F1
#
_entry.id   AF-A0A7S2NCR4-F1
#
_cell.length_a   1.000
_cell.length_b   1.000
_cell.length_c   1.000
_cell.angle_alpha   90.00
_cell.angle_beta   90.00
_cell.angle_gamma   90.00
#
_symmetry.space_group_name_H-M   'P 1'
#
loop_
_entity.id
_entity.type
_entity.pdbx_description
1 polymer ?
#
loop_
_entity_poly.entity_id
_entity_poly.type
_entity_poly.pdbx_seq_one_letter_code
_entity_poly.pdbx_strand_id
1 'polypeptide(L)'
;VLIDAAPRHVTNEEVSRAVVGALWALSVHDALVKKLVSKGAVQAVIKCARQMPKDEEVQSSTAALIRNLAINEDVRWTVAEQEGISMLLGAAEAHPESAEVAAQVACALWNLSQTVEVAAEVAASGAVDLLVKMAQSFLYDPTVQLGVCGCIRLFFVTDAA
;
A
#
# COMPACT_ATOMS: atom_id res chain seq x y z
N VAL A 1 -4.99 -14.00 -16.64
CA VAL A 1 -3.70 -13.85 -17.35
C VAL A 1 -2.68 -13.08 -16.53
N LEU A 2 -2.81 -11.77 -16.27
CA LEU A 2 -1.79 -11.02 -15.50
C LEU A 2 -1.58 -11.57 -14.08
N ILE A 3 -2.69 -11.78 -13.35
CA ILE A 3 -2.66 -12.35 -11.99
C ILE A 3 -2.12 -13.78 -11.97
N ASP A 4 -2.34 -14.53 -13.05
CA ASP A 4 -1.82 -15.88 -13.25
C ASP A 4 -0.33 -15.90 -13.62
N ALA A 5 0.16 -14.82 -14.25
CA ALA A 5 1.55 -14.68 -14.69
C ALA A 5 2.47 -14.34 -13.51
N ALA A 6 2.03 -13.48 -12.59
CA ALA A 6 2.79 -13.10 -11.38
C ALA A 6 3.41 -14.30 -10.63
N PRO A 7 2.66 -15.34 -10.22
CA PRO A 7 3.24 -16.45 -9.48
C PRO A 7 4.12 -17.37 -10.33
N ARG A 8 3.94 -17.40 -11.66
CA ARG A 8 4.69 -18.27 -12.59
C ARG A 8 6.02 -17.68 -13.02
N HIS A 9 6.13 -16.35 -12.98
CA HIS A 9 7.31 -15.62 -13.42
C HIS A 9 7.88 -14.73 -12.30
N VAL A 10 7.64 -15.10 -11.04
CA VAL A 10 8.06 -14.29 -9.89
C VAL A 10 9.58 -14.11 -9.79
N THR A 11 10.35 -15.00 -10.42
CA THR A 11 11.82 -14.92 -10.52
C THR A 11 12.30 -14.07 -11.69
N ASN A 12 11.40 -13.72 -12.62
CA ASN A 12 11.71 -12.84 -13.73
C ASN A 12 11.27 -11.42 -13.33
N GLU A 13 12.25 -10.57 -13.06
CA GLU A 13 12.01 -9.20 -12.60
C GLU A 13 11.29 -8.35 -13.65
N GLU A 14 11.62 -8.49 -14.93
CA GLU A 14 10.98 -7.71 -16.01
C GLU A 14 9.49 -8.04 -16.11
N VAL A 15 9.13 -9.32 -16.07
CA VAL A 15 7.73 -9.75 -16.07
C VAL A 15 7.03 -9.28 -14.80
N SER A 16 7.70 -9.35 -13.65
CA SER A 16 7.12 -8.91 -12.37
C SER A 16 6.87 -7.40 -12.34
N ARG A 17 7.80 -6.57 -12.83
CA ARG A 17 7.61 -5.12 -13.02
C ARG A 17 6.44 -4.83 -13.94
N ALA A 18 6.39 -5.50 -15.10
CA ALA A 18 5.31 -5.33 -16.06
C ALA A 18 3.94 -5.70 -15.48
N VAL A 19 3.86 -6.77 -14.67
CA VAL A 19 2.61 -7.17 -14.00
C VAL A 19 2.18 -6.12 -12.98
N VAL A 20 3.11 -5.63 -12.14
CA VAL A 20 2.82 -4.59 -11.14
C VAL A 20 2.34 -3.31 -11.83
N GLY A 21 3.06 -2.83 -12.84
CA GLY A 21 2.67 -1.64 -13.60
C GLY A 21 1.32 -1.77 -14.29
N ALA A 22 1.03 -2.94 -14.90
CA ALA A 22 -0.26 -3.18 -15.54
C ALA A 22 -1.43 -3.23 -14.53
N LEU A 23 -1.24 -3.90 -13.39
CA LEU A 23 -2.27 -3.95 -12.35
C LEU A 23 -2.49 -2.58 -11.69
N TRP A 24 -1.43 -1.80 -11.52
CA TRP A 24 -1.53 -0.42 -11.04
C TRP A 24 -2.32 0.44 -12.02
N ALA A 25 -2.01 0.40 -13.31
CA ALA A 25 -2.77 1.13 -14.33
C ALA A 25 -4.27 0.77 -14.32
N LEU A 26 -4.60 -0.52 -14.15
CA LEU A 26 -5.99 -0.97 -14.02
C LEU A 26 -6.68 -0.47 -12.74
N SER A 27 -5.93 -0.28 -11.65
CA SER A 27 -6.47 0.17 -10.35
C SER A 27 -6.97 1.61 -10.37
N VAL A 28 -6.55 2.43 -11.35
CA VAL A 28 -7.02 3.81 -11.53
C VAL A 28 -8.50 3.85 -11.94
N HIS A 29 -9.04 2.74 -12.44
CA HIS A 29 -10.44 2.64 -12.84
C HIS A 29 -11.28 2.03 -11.71
N ASP A 30 -12.05 2.86 -11.01
CA ASP A 30 -12.92 2.46 -9.88
C ASP A 30 -13.81 1.25 -10.20
N ALA A 31 -14.33 1.17 -11.42
CA ALA A 31 -15.18 0.07 -11.89
C ALA A 31 -14.46 -1.30 -11.86
N LEU A 32 -13.13 -1.32 -11.87
CA LEU A 32 -12.31 -2.53 -11.85
C LEU A 32 -11.84 -2.92 -10.44
N VAL A 33 -11.92 -2.04 -9.44
CA VAL A 33 -11.37 -2.24 -8.09
C VAL A 33 -11.84 -3.56 -7.45
N LYS A 34 -13.17 -3.76 -7.35
CA LYS A 34 -13.73 -4.99 -6.79
C LYS A 34 -13.30 -6.24 -7.58
N LYS A 35 -13.23 -6.12 -8.90
CA LYS A 35 -12.82 -7.22 -9.79
C LYS A 35 -11.34 -7.57 -9.58
N LEU A 36 -10.46 -6.58 -9.45
CA LEU A 36 -9.04 -6.80 -9.19
C LEU A 36 -8.84 -7.53 -7.86
N VAL A 37 -9.47 -7.04 -6.79
CA VAL A 37 -9.37 -7.64 -5.46
C VAL A 37 -9.91 -9.07 -5.45
N SER A 38 -11.11 -9.31 -5.98
CA SER A 38 -11.71 -10.65 -6.06
C SER A 38 -10.91 -11.65 -6.90
N LYS A 39 -10.10 -11.16 -7.84
CA LYS A 39 -9.24 -12.00 -8.68
C LYS A 39 -7.86 -12.25 -8.06
N GLY A 40 -7.52 -11.66 -6.91
CA GLY A 40 -6.25 -11.85 -6.22
C GLY A 40 -5.13 -10.90 -6.68
N ALA A 41 -5.48 -9.74 -7.23
CA ALA A 41 -4.48 -8.77 -7.69
C ALA A 41 -3.55 -8.28 -6.58
N VAL A 42 -4.07 -8.06 -5.36
CA VAL A 42 -3.29 -7.58 -4.20
C VAL A 42 -2.20 -8.58 -3.83
N GLN A 43 -2.56 -9.85 -3.64
CA GLN A 43 -1.59 -10.92 -3.36
C GLN A 43 -0.54 -11.06 -4.48
N ALA A 44 -0.96 -10.92 -5.74
CA ALA A 44 -0.05 -11.00 -6.88
C ALA A 44 1.02 -9.90 -6.85
N VAL A 45 0.63 -8.64 -6.62
CA VAL A 45 1.60 -7.53 -6.57
C VAL A 45 2.45 -7.58 -5.31
N ILE A 46 1.91 -7.97 -4.16
CA ILE A 46 2.68 -8.17 -2.93
C ILE A 46 3.75 -9.23 -3.14
N LYS A 47 3.42 -10.33 -3.81
CA LYS A 47 4.39 -11.39 -4.12
C LYS A 47 5.53 -10.88 -5.00
N CYS A 48 5.23 -10.09 -6.04
CA CYS A 48 6.24 -9.46 -6.88
C CYS A 48 7.11 -8.47 -6.08
N ALA A 49 6.49 -7.60 -5.27
CA ALA A 49 7.19 -6.63 -4.43
C ALA A 49 8.13 -7.31 -3.41
N ARG A 50 7.73 -8.44 -2.82
CA ARG A 50 8.57 -9.22 -1.90
C ARG A 50 9.81 -9.83 -2.56
N GLN A 51 9.77 -10.12 -3.86
CA GLN A 51 10.95 -10.61 -4.59
C GLN A 51 11.89 -9.47 -5.00
N MET A 52 11.37 -8.25 -5.10
CA MET A 52 12.13 -7.06 -5.51
C MET A 52 12.09 -5.99 -4.40
N PRO A 53 12.54 -6.29 -3.16
CA PRO A 53 12.41 -5.37 -2.05
C PRO A 53 13.24 -4.09 -2.23
N LYS A 54 14.31 -4.14 -3.04
CA LYS A 54 15.20 -3.00 -3.35
C LYS A 54 14.76 -2.20 -4.56
N ASP A 55 13.71 -2.62 -5.25
CA ASP A 55 13.22 -1.95 -6.45
C ASP A 55 12.18 -0.89 -6.06
N GLU A 56 12.62 0.36 -6.02
CA GLU A 56 11.80 1.51 -5.60
C GLU A 56 10.52 1.64 -6.42
N GLU A 57 10.60 1.48 -7.75
CA GLU A 57 9.47 1.61 -8.67
C GLU A 57 8.41 0.53 -8.41
N VAL A 58 8.85 -0.70 -8.15
CA VAL A 58 7.93 -1.80 -7.78
C VAL A 58 7.27 -1.52 -6.43
N GLN A 59 8.02 -1.06 -5.44
CA GLN A 59 7.46 -0.75 -4.12
C GLN A 59 6.46 0.40 -4.21
N SER A 60 6.82 1.50 -4.88
CA SER A 60 5.95 2.68 -5.05
C SER A 60 4.70 2.34 -5.87
N SER A 61 4.83 1.59 -6.96
CA SER A 61 3.70 1.16 -7.80
C SER A 61 2.76 0.22 -7.06
N THR A 62 3.29 -0.68 -6.24
CA THR A 62 2.47 -1.58 -5.43
C THR A 62 1.72 -0.80 -4.34
N ALA A 63 2.40 0.12 -3.65
CA ALA A 63 1.76 1.00 -2.68
C ALA A 63 0.69 1.90 -3.34
N ALA A 64 0.95 2.41 -4.54
CA ALA A 64 0.01 3.23 -5.32
C ALA A 64 -1.23 2.43 -5.75
N LEU A 65 -1.06 1.15 -6.13
CA LEU A 65 -2.18 0.25 -6.37
C LEU A 65 -3.03 0.10 -5.11
N ILE A 66 -2.40 -0.23 -3.97
CA ILE A 66 -3.12 -0.41 -2.70
C ILE A 66 -3.87 0.89 -2.32
N ARG A 67 -3.22 2.04 -2.46
CA ARG A 67 -3.82 3.37 -2.25
C ARG A 67 -5.10 3.56 -3.07
N ASN A 68 -5.05 3.23 -4.35
CA ASN A 68 -6.21 3.37 -5.25
C ASN A 68 -7.34 2.41 -4.86
N LEU A 69 -7.03 1.15 -4.57
CA LEU A 69 -8.04 0.18 -4.13
C LEU A 69 -8.73 0.63 -2.84
N ALA A 70 -7.97 1.16 -1.88
CA ALA A 70 -8.44 1.58 -0.57
C ALA A 70 -9.36 2.81 -0.58
N ILE A 71 -9.52 3.49 -1.73
CA ILE A 71 -10.57 4.50 -1.91
C ILE A 71 -11.95 3.86 -1.74
N ASN A 72 -12.10 2.61 -2.21
CA ASN A 72 -13.34 1.87 -2.10
C ASN A 72 -13.43 1.14 -0.75
N GLU A 73 -14.42 1.51 0.06
CA GLU A 73 -14.65 0.93 1.39
C GLU A 73 -14.84 -0.59 1.36
N ASP A 74 -15.57 -1.11 0.36
CA ASP A 74 -15.95 -2.53 0.26
C ASP A 74 -14.75 -3.47 0.13
N VAL A 75 -13.56 -2.95 -0.20
CA VAL A 75 -12.35 -3.75 -0.36
C VAL A 75 -11.29 -3.52 0.71
N ARG A 76 -11.43 -2.51 1.58
CA ARG A 76 -10.40 -2.15 2.58
C ARG A 76 -10.05 -3.32 3.48
N TRP A 77 -11.07 -3.99 4.01
CA TRP A 77 -10.88 -5.18 4.86
C TRP A 77 -10.16 -6.30 4.12
N THR A 78 -10.60 -6.64 2.91
CA THR A 78 -9.96 -7.69 2.09
C THR A 78 -8.51 -7.34 1.75
N VAL A 79 -8.19 -6.07 1.51
CA VAL A 79 -6.81 -5.63 1.28
C VAL A 79 -5.96 -5.80 2.54
N ALA A 80 -6.50 -5.47 3.72
CA ALA A 80 -5.83 -5.69 5.00
C ALA A 80 -5.59 -7.19 5.26
N GLU A 81 -6.61 -8.04 5.07
CA GLU A 81 -6.50 -9.50 5.18
C GLU A 81 -5.47 -10.10 4.21
N GLN A 82 -5.28 -9.49 3.03
CA GLN A 82 -4.30 -9.92 2.03
C GLN A 82 -2.89 -9.36 2.28
N GLU A 83 -2.54 -9.08 3.54
CA GLU A 83 -1.23 -8.59 3.98
C GLU A 83 -0.83 -7.21 3.41
N GLY A 84 -1.82 -6.43 2.94
CA GLY A 84 -1.58 -5.11 2.35
C GLY A 84 -0.88 -4.15 3.31
N ILE A 85 -1.30 -4.12 4.59
CA ILE A 85 -0.70 -3.26 5.62
C ILE A 85 0.78 -3.62 5.82
N SER A 86 1.10 -4.91 6.01
CA SER A 86 2.47 -5.36 6.24
C SER A 86 3.38 -5.07 5.04
N MET A 87 2.86 -5.18 3.81
CA MET A 87 3.62 -4.83 2.61
C MET A 87 3.94 -3.32 2.57
N LEU A 88 2.98 -2.45 2.90
CA LEU A 88 3.18 -1.01 2.94
C LEU A 88 4.25 -0.60 3.97
N LEU A 89 4.18 -1.17 5.18
CA LEU A 89 5.18 -0.89 6.23
C LEU A 89 6.57 -1.36 5.80
N GLY A 90 6.67 -2.58 5.28
CA GLY A 90 7.94 -3.12 4.79
C GLY A 90 8.54 -2.30 3.64
N ALA A 91 7.72 -1.75 2.75
CA ALA A 91 8.17 -0.88 1.67
C ALA A 91 8.79 0.43 2.21
N ALA A 92 8.13 1.10 3.15
CA ALA A 92 8.65 2.32 3.77
C ALA A 92 9.91 2.08 4.61
N GLU A 93 10.01 0.92 5.28
CA GLU A 93 11.23 0.54 6.01
C GLU A 93 12.40 0.21 5.08
N ALA A 94 12.13 -0.43 3.93
CA ALA A 94 13.17 -0.76 2.95
C ALA A 94 13.67 0.45 2.15
N HIS A 95 12.85 1.50 2.03
CA HIS A 95 13.14 2.73 1.27
C HIS A 95 12.99 4.00 2.11
N PRO A 96 13.75 4.16 3.20
CA PRO A 96 13.55 5.26 4.16
C PRO A 96 13.89 6.65 3.58
N GLU A 97 14.64 6.71 2.48
CA GLU A 97 15.04 7.95 1.80
C GLU A 97 14.16 8.28 0.57
N SER A 98 13.27 7.37 0.16
CA SER A 98 12.37 7.59 -0.97
C SER A 98 11.12 8.34 -0.54
N ALA A 99 11.06 9.63 -0.89
CA ALA A 99 9.85 10.43 -0.70
C ALA A 99 8.66 9.86 -1.51
N GLU A 100 8.93 9.24 -2.66
CA GLU A 100 7.89 8.63 -3.48
C GLU A 100 7.23 7.44 -2.78
N VAL A 101 8.03 6.46 -2.32
CA VAL A 101 7.50 5.31 -1.57
C VAL A 101 6.80 5.79 -0.30
N ALA A 102 7.40 6.72 0.44
CA ALA A 102 6.83 7.28 1.65
C ALA A 102 5.45 7.93 1.40
N ALA A 103 5.32 8.72 0.33
CA ALA A 103 4.07 9.38 -0.01
C ALA A 103 2.97 8.36 -0.35
N GLN A 104 3.30 7.32 -1.13
CA GLN A 104 2.33 6.28 -1.47
C GLN A 104 1.91 5.45 -0.27
N VAL A 105 2.86 5.08 0.58
CA VAL A 105 2.59 4.34 1.81
C VAL A 105 1.70 5.14 2.75
N ALA A 106 2.04 6.40 3.03
CA ALA A 106 1.26 7.25 3.93
C ALA A 106 -0.18 7.44 3.43
N CYS A 107 -0.35 7.72 2.14
CA CYS A 107 -1.69 7.87 1.54
C CYS A 107 -2.48 6.55 1.52
N ALA A 108 -1.82 5.42 1.28
CA ALA A 108 -2.48 4.11 1.29
C ALA A 108 -2.98 3.74 2.69
N LEU A 109 -2.15 3.92 3.71
CA LEU A 109 -2.52 3.69 5.11
C LEU A 109 -3.64 4.64 5.55
N TRP A 110 -3.60 5.90 5.13
CA TRP A 110 -4.67 6.85 5.40
C TRP A 110 -6.00 6.40 4.79
N ASN A 111 -6.02 5.96 3.54
CA ASN A 111 -7.23 5.47 2.88
C ASN A 111 -7.78 4.19 3.54
N LEU A 112 -6.89 3.26 3.91
CA LEU A 112 -7.26 2.03 4.62
C LEU A 112 -7.86 2.32 6.00
N SER A 113 -7.32 3.30 6.72
CA SER A 113 -7.75 3.65 8.10
C SER A 113 -9.07 4.42 8.16
N GLN A 114 -9.75 4.66 7.04
CA GLN A 114 -11.07 5.32 7.03
C GLN A 114 -12.18 4.44 7.61
N THR A 115 -11.96 3.13 7.73
CA THR A 115 -12.84 2.18 8.43
C THR A 115 -12.26 1.80 9.77
N VAL A 116 -13.09 1.74 10.82
CA VAL A 116 -12.67 1.51 12.21
C VAL A 116 -11.89 0.20 12.36
N GLU A 117 -12.36 -0.86 11.70
CA GLU A 117 -11.79 -2.20 11.78
C GLU A 117 -10.35 -2.21 11.22
N VAL A 118 -10.15 -1.59 10.06
CA VAL A 118 -8.84 -1.52 9.43
C VAL A 118 -7.93 -0.51 10.13
N ALA A 119 -8.48 0.58 10.68
CA ALA A 119 -7.72 1.54 11.48
C ALA A 119 -7.10 0.86 12.73
N ALA A 120 -7.86 -0.01 13.40
CA ALA A 120 -7.37 -0.79 14.53
C ALA A 120 -6.23 -1.74 14.12
N GLU A 121 -6.35 -2.43 12.98
CA GLU A 121 -5.28 -3.28 12.45
C GLU A 121 -4.01 -2.48 12.10
N VAL A 122 -4.17 -1.30 11.49
CA VAL A 122 -3.03 -0.42 11.17
C VAL A 122 -2.35 0.06 12.46
N ALA A 123 -3.11 0.49 13.47
CA ALA A 123 -2.55 0.90 14.76
C ALA A 123 -1.79 -0.25 15.45
N ALA A 124 -2.37 -1.47 15.45
CA ALA A 124 -1.76 -2.67 16.02
C ALA A 124 -0.52 -3.15 15.27
N SER A 125 -0.37 -2.82 13.98
CA SER A 125 0.78 -3.21 13.15
C SER A 125 2.07 -2.42 13.40
N GLY A 126 2.07 -1.45 14.32
CA GLY A 126 3.22 -0.57 14.57
C GLY A 126 3.36 0.57 13.56
N ALA A 127 2.32 0.85 12.76
CA ALA A 127 2.35 1.89 11.74
C ALA A 127 2.54 3.30 12.32
N VAL A 128 2.10 3.54 13.56
CA VAL A 128 2.20 4.86 14.22
C VAL A 128 3.65 5.31 14.32
N ASP A 129 4.55 4.45 14.82
CA ASP A 129 5.97 4.77 14.97
C ASP A 129 6.64 5.03 13.61
N LEU A 130 6.27 4.24 12.59
CA LEU A 130 6.79 4.43 11.23
C LEU A 130 6.31 5.75 10.62
N LEU A 131 5.03 6.08 10.78
CA LEU A 131 4.45 7.33 10.29
C LEU A 131 5.10 8.55 10.96
N VAL A 132 5.37 8.49 12.27
CA VAL A 132 6.09 9.55 13.00
C VAL A 132 7.51 9.71 12.45
N LYS A 133 8.25 8.60 12.22
CA LYS A 133 9.58 8.66 11.60
C LYS A 133 9.54 9.24 10.19
N MET A 134 8.57 8.84 9.37
CA MET A 134 8.37 9.39 8.03
C MET A 134 8.09 10.90 8.08
N ALA A 135 7.27 11.36 9.02
CA ALA A 135 7.00 12.79 9.20
C ALA A 135 8.26 13.59 9.54
N GLN A 136 9.18 13.00 10.31
CA GLN A 136 10.46 13.63 10.66
C GLN A 136 11.42 13.66 9.46
N SER A 137 11.54 12.54 8.73
CA SER A 137 12.44 12.43 7.58
C SER A 137 11.99 13.29 6.39
N PHE A 138 10.69 13.43 6.18
CA PHE A 138 10.11 14.14 5.03
C PHE A 138 9.33 15.38 5.47
N LEU A 139 9.93 16.19 6.34
CA LEU A 139 9.30 17.39 6.93
C LEU A 139 8.72 18.37 5.90
N TYR A 140 9.41 18.51 4.75
CA TYR A 140 9.04 19.46 3.71
C TYR A 140 8.28 18.81 2.54
N ASP A 141 8.02 17.50 2.57
CA ASP A 141 7.21 16.85 1.55
C ASP A 141 5.72 16.97 1.91
N PRO A 142 4.93 17.77 1.18
CA PRO A 142 3.54 18.02 1.54
C PRO A 142 2.67 16.76 1.44
N THR A 143 3.02 15.81 0.55
CA THR A 143 2.21 14.60 0.33
C THR A 143 2.42 13.62 1.48
N VAL A 144 3.67 13.41 1.88
CA VAL A 144 4.00 12.58 3.06
C VAL A 144 3.35 13.16 4.30
N GLN A 145 3.50 14.46 4.55
CA GLN A 145 2.90 15.12 5.71
C GLN A 145 1.38 14.99 5.73
N LEU A 146 0.71 15.20 4.58
CA LEU A 146 -0.73 15.06 4.48
C LEU A 146 -1.21 13.64 4.80
N GLY A 147 -0.58 12.63 4.21
CA GLY A 147 -0.92 11.22 4.46
C GLY A 147 -0.70 10.82 5.92
N VAL A 148 0.44 11.22 6.51
CA VAL A 148 0.75 10.95 7.91
C VAL A 148 -0.27 11.62 8.84
N CYS A 149 -0.51 12.92 8.66
CA CYS A 149 -1.47 13.65 9.50
C CYS A 149 -2.88 13.08 9.35
N GLY A 150 -3.27 12.72 8.13
CA GLY A 150 -4.56 12.09 7.84
C GLY A 150 -4.75 10.78 8.58
N CYS A 151 -3.71 9.94 8.60
CA CYS A 151 -3.71 8.65 9.28
C CYS A 151 -3.74 8.80 10.81
N ILE A 152 -2.81 9.60 11.38
CA ILE A 152 -2.71 9.83 12.83
C ILE A 152 -4.02 10.41 13.38
N ARG A 153 -4.64 11.36 12.68
CA ARG A 153 -5.93 11.94 13.09
C ARG A 153 -7.02 10.89 13.27
N LEU A 154 -7.04 9.85 12.44
CA LEU A 154 -8.08 8.82 12.51
C LEU A 154 -7.93 7.94 13.75
N PHE A 155 -6.71 7.56 14.13
CA PHE A 155 -6.48 6.70 15.31
C PHE A 155 -6.98 7.32 16.62
N PHE A 156 -6.86 8.64 16.77
CA PHE A 156 -7.37 9.36 17.95
C PHE A 156 -8.88 9.60 17.93
N VAL A 157 -9.53 9.49 16.77
CA VAL A 157 -11.00 9.65 16.66
C VAL A 157 -11.71 8.31 16.84
N THR A 158 -11.04 7.20 16.51
CA THR A 158 -11.66 5.86 16.48
C THR A 158 -11.49 5.03 17.75
N ASP A 159 -11.02 5.61 18.88
CA ASP A 159 -10.64 4.87 20.12
C ASP A 159 -9.73 3.65 19.83
N ALA A 160 -8.95 3.71 18.74
CA ALA A 160 -8.11 2.61 18.26
C ALA A 160 -6.66 2.70 18.75
N ALA A 161 -6.42 3.50 19.80
CA ALA A 161 -5.10 3.77 20.37
C ALA A 161 -4.84 2.99 21.67
#